data_AF-A0A9D0XX42-F1
#
_entry.id   AF-A0A9D0XX42-F1
#
_cell.length_a   1.000
_cell.length_b   1.000
_cell.length_c   1.000
_cell.angle_alpha   90.00
_cell.angle_beta   90.00
_cell.angle_gamma   90.00
#
_symmetry.space_group_name_H-M   'P 1'
#
loop_
_entity.id
_entity.type
_entity.pdbx_description
1 polymer ?
#
loop_
_entity_poly.entity_id
_entity_poly.type
_entity_poly.pdbx_seq_one_letter_code
_entity_poly.pdbx_strand_id
1 'polypeptide(L)'
;MRDWTHSQKYISKLIRSCVEANFNCLRVWGGGYYPEDYFFDLCDEYGLLVWQDLMFACNVYVLTSEFEKNISEEVRDNIRRIRHHACLAL
;
A
#
# COMPACT_ATOMS: atom_id res chain seq x y z
N MET A 1 -17.86 -13.35 12.86
CA MET A 1 -17.51 -11.92 12.90
C MET A 1 -17.28 -11.51 11.44
N ARG A 2 -18.06 -10.59 10.87
CA ARG A 2 -18.03 -10.33 9.41
C ARG A 2 -16.86 -9.40 9.07
N ASP A 3 -15.92 -9.89 8.27
CA ASP A 3 -14.64 -9.27 7.94
C ASP A 3 -14.77 -8.20 6.82
N TRP A 4 -15.57 -7.16 7.05
CA TRP A 4 -15.90 -6.15 6.02
C TRP A 4 -14.83 -5.06 5.84
N THR A 5 -13.81 -5.05 6.68
CA THR A 5 -12.70 -4.06 6.71
C THR A 5 -11.84 -4.04 5.44
N HIS A 6 -11.99 -5.04 4.56
CA HIS A 6 -11.26 -5.14 3.29
C HIS A 6 -12.16 -4.98 2.07
N SER A 7 -13.46 -4.70 2.25
CA SER A 7 -14.35 -4.52 1.11
C SER A 7 -14.03 -3.23 0.34
N GLN A 8 -14.15 -3.27 -0.98
CA GLN A 8 -14.00 -2.08 -1.84
C GLN A 8 -14.87 -0.91 -1.37
N LYS A 9 -16.11 -1.19 -0.95
CA LYS A 9 -17.03 -0.16 -0.42
C LYS A 9 -16.49 0.51 0.85
N TYR A 10 -15.82 -0.23 1.73
CA TYR A 10 -15.20 0.35 2.92
C TYR A 10 -13.98 1.20 2.56
N ILE A 11 -13.10 0.69 1.70
CA ILE A 11 -11.90 1.41 1.25
C ILE A 11 -12.29 2.72 0.55
N SER A 12 -13.27 2.66 -0.37
CA SER A 12 -13.81 3.86 -1.05
C SER A 12 -14.32 4.90 -0.05
N LYS A 13 -15.03 4.46 0.99
CA LYS A 13 -15.48 5.38 2.05
C LYS A 13 -14.30 6.06 2.74
N LEU A 14 -13.24 5.32 3.08
CA LEU A 14 -12.05 5.87 3.75
C LEU A 14 -11.30 6.86 2.85
N ILE A 15 -11.07 6.51 1.58
CA ILE A 15 -10.42 7.42 0.61
C ILE A 15 -11.21 8.72 0.46
N ARG A 16 -12.53 8.64 0.28
CA ARG A 16 -13.37 9.84 0.19
C ARG A 16 -13.30 10.69 1.45
N SER A 17 -13.27 10.08 2.65
CA SER A 17 -13.05 10.81 3.89
C SER A 17 -11.70 11.56 3.92
N CYS A 18 -10.63 10.98 3.36
CA CYS A 18 -9.33 11.67 3.26
C CYS A 18 -9.40 12.89 2.35
N VAL A 19 -10.09 12.79 1.21
CA VAL A 19 -10.31 13.91 0.29
C VAL A 19 -11.14 15.01 0.96
N GLU A 20 -12.24 14.64 1.62
CA GLU A 20 -13.09 15.57 2.38
C GLU A 20 -12.32 16.27 3.52
N ALA A 21 -11.30 15.61 4.06
CA ALA A 21 -10.39 16.17 5.07
C ALA A 21 -9.24 17.02 4.49
N ASN A 22 -9.21 17.25 3.17
CA ASN A 22 -8.15 17.98 2.45
C ASN A 22 -6.76 17.34 2.55
N PHE A 23 -6.68 16.02 2.69
CA PHE A 23 -5.40 15.33 2.56
C PHE A 23 -4.97 15.26 1.09
N ASN A 24 -3.66 15.24 0.87
CA ASN A 24 -3.05 15.08 -0.46
C ASN A 24 -2.05 13.92 -0.53
N CYS A 25 -1.77 13.26 0.60
CA CYS A 25 -0.82 12.16 0.70
C CYS A 25 -1.24 11.18 1.78
N LEU A 26 -1.09 9.89 1.49
CA LEU A 26 -1.28 8.77 2.40
C LEU A 26 0.02 7.97 2.46
N ARG A 27 0.41 7.55 3.66
CA ARG A 27 1.51 6.61 3.85
C ARG A 27 0.96 5.22 4.10
N VAL A 28 1.28 4.29 3.22
CA VAL A 28 1.07 2.86 3.45
C VAL A 28 2.22 2.37 4.33
N TRP A 29 1.94 2.24 5.62
CA TRP A 29 2.94 1.87 6.63
C TRP A 29 3.42 0.43 6.46
N GLY A 30 4.75 0.23 6.50
CA GLY A 30 5.41 -1.06 6.26
C GLY A 30 5.16 -2.17 7.29
N GLY A 31 4.37 -1.94 8.33
CA GLY A 31 3.92 -3.00 9.24
C GLY A 31 2.52 -3.55 8.89
N GLY A 32 1.91 -3.06 7.81
CA GLY A 32 0.68 -3.58 7.25
C GLY A 32 0.94 -4.62 6.16
N TYR A 33 0.23 -4.47 5.05
CA TYR A 33 0.38 -5.27 3.83
C TYR A 33 0.34 -4.34 2.61
N TYR A 34 0.81 -4.81 1.45
CA TYR A 34 0.60 -4.08 0.20
C TYR A 34 -0.89 -4.09 -0.15
N PRO A 35 -1.55 -2.92 -0.30
CA PRO A 35 -2.97 -2.86 -0.63
C PRO A 35 -3.32 -3.55 -1.97
N GLU A 36 -4.59 -3.89 -2.13
CA GLU A 36 -5.15 -4.32 -3.41
C GLU A 36 -5.15 -3.18 -4.43
N ASP A 37 -5.15 -3.51 -5.73
CA ASP A 37 -5.05 -2.53 -6.83
C ASP A 37 -6.14 -1.44 -6.74
N TYR A 38 -7.35 -1.80 -6.30
CA TYR A 38 -8.45 -0.86 -6.12
C TYR A 38 -8.15 0.31 -5.17
N PHE A 39 -7.29 0.11 -4.16
CA PHE A 39 -6.83 1.22 -3.31
C PHE A 39 -6.02 2.24 -4.13
N PHE A 40 -5.10 1.76 -4.96
CA PHE A 40 -4.26 2.62 -5.80
C PHE A 40 -5.06 3.26 -6.92
N ASP A 41 -6.01 2.55 -7.54
CA ASP A 41 -6.94 3.10 -8.53
C ASP A 41 -7.72 4.30 -7.97
N LEU A 42 -8.21 4.18 -6.73
CA LEU A 42 -8.88 5.29 -6.06
C LEU A 42 -7.93 6.44 -5.76
N CYS A 43 -6.70 6.16 -5.29
CA CYS A 43 -5.72 7.21 -5.05
C CYS A 43 -5.35 7.96 -6.34
N ASP A 44 -5.23 7.25 -7.47
CA ASP A 44 -5.07 7.82 -8.81
C ASP A 44 -6.25 8.71 -9.18
N GLU A 45 -7.49 8.22 -9.02
CA GLU A 45 -8.73 8.93 -9.36
C GLU A 45 -8.90 10.23 -8.54
N TYR A 46 -8.63 10.16 -7.24
CA TYR A 46 -8.83 11.27 -6.32
C TYR A 46 -7.60 12.18 -6.15
N GLY A 47 -6.47 11.86 -6.81
CA GLY A 47 -5.25 12.67 -6.75
C GLY A 47 -4.57 12.66 -5.38
N LEU A 48 -4.62 11.53 -4.67
CA LEU A 48 -3.92 11.34 -3.39
C LEU A 48 -2.57 10.68 -3.65
N LEU A 49 -1.48 11.33 -3.26
CA LEU A 49 -0.16 10.71 -3.31
C LEU A 49 -0.08 9.52 -2.35
N VAL A 50 0.65 8.49 -2.74
CA VAL A 50 0.93 7.31 -1.90
C VAL A 50 2.43 7.22 -1.68
N TRP A 51 2.83 7.36 -0.42
CA TRP A 51 4.15 6.94 0.06
C TRP A 51 4.03 5.47 0.48
N GLN A 52 4.63 4.58 -0.31
CA GLN A 52 4.60 3.15 -0.13
C GLN A 52 5.88 2.64 0.54
N ASP A 53 5.79 2.19 1.79
CA ASP A 53 6.90 1.45 2.40
C ASP A 53 7.02 0.04 1.79
N LEU A 54 8.20 -0.59 1.89
CA LEU A 54 8.28 -2.06 1.85
C LEU A 54 7.78 -2.64 3.19
N MET A 55 7.33 -3.89 3.20
CA MET A 55 6.68 -4.51 4.38
C MET A 55 7.66 -4.96 5.49
N PHE A 56 8.52 -4.05 5.92
CA PHE A 56 9.44 -4.21 7.04
C PHE A 56 9.27 -3.03 8.00
N ALA A 57 8.92 -3.29 9.26
CA ALA A 57 8.68 -2.22 10.23
C ALA A 57 9.03 -2.63 11.66
N CYS A 58 9.52 -1.65 12.42
CA CYS A 58 9.70 -1.71 13.88
C CYS A 58 10.52 -2.90 14.39
N ASN A 59 11.40 -3.47 13.57
CA ASN A 59 12.25 -4.59 13.96
C ASN A 59 13.55 -4.65 13.15
N VAL A 60 14.53 -5.40 13.67
CA VAL A 60 15.76 -5.76 12.96
C VAL A 60 15.58 -7.16 12.38
N TYR A 61 15.83 -7.30 11.08
CA TYR A 61 15.71 -8.57 10.36
C TYR A 61 17.10 -9.14 10.08
N VAL A 62 17.30 -10.42 10.36
CA VAL A 62 18.54 -11.13 10.01
C VAL A 62 18.46 -11.57 8.56
N LEU A 63 19.34 -11.04 7.72
CA LEU A 63 19.38 -11.32 6.29
C LEU A 63 20.12 -12.63 6.01
N THR A 64 19.41 -13.76 6.12
CA THR A 64 19.89 -15.05 5.61
C THR A 64 19.68 -15.13 4.10
N SER A 65 20.42 -16.00 3.40
CA SER A 65 20.26 -16.15 1.95
C SER A 65 18.86 -16.63 1.53
N GLU A 66 18.21 -17.44 2.36
CA GLU A 66 16.81 -17.86 2.13
C GLU A 66 15.85 -16.67 2.30
N PHE A 67 16.04 -15.88 3.35
CA PHE A 67 15.22 -14.69 3.59
C PHE A 67 15.43 -13.65 2.48
N GLU A 68 16.67 -13.39 2.10
CA GLU A 68 17.02 -12.49 0.98
C GLU A 68 16.33 -12.90 -0.32
N LYS A 69 16.33 -14.20 -0.64
CA LYS A 69 15.66 -14.71 -1.84
C LYS A 69 14.15 -14.45 -1.78
N ASN A 70 13.52 -14.78 -0.64
CA ASN A 70 12.08 -14.61 -0.45
C ASN A 70 11.66 -13.13 -0.57
N ILE A 71 12.31 -12.23 0.18
CA ILE A 71 11.99 -10.79 0.14
C ILE A 71 12.26 -10.19 -1.24
N SER A 72 13.28 -10.66 -1.96
CA SER A 72 13.58 -10.19 -3.31
C SER A 72 12.49 -10.58 -4.31
N GLU A 73 11.87 -11.75 -4.14
CA GLU A 73 10.72 -12.18 -4.95
C GLU A 73 9.48 -11.35 -4.60
N GLU A 74 9.16 -11.21 -3.31
CA GLU A 74 8.03 -10.39 -2.82
C GLU A 74 8.09 -8.94 -3.31
N VAL A 75 9.24 -8.28 -3.12
CA VAL A 75 9.45 -6.88 -3.51
C VAL A 75 9.35 -6.72 -5.02
N ARG A 76 9.93 -7.66 -5.79
CA ARG A 76 9.87 -7.62 -7.25
C ARG A 76 8.44 -7.73 -7.76
N ASP A 77 7.65 -8.62 -7.19
CA ASP A 77 6.27 -8.86 -7.61
C ASP A 77 5.38 -7.66 -7.28
N ASN A 78 5.47 -7.13 -6.06
CA ASN A 78 4.66 -5.99 -5.65
C ASN A 78 5.06 -4.70 -6.38
N ILE A 79 6.36 -4.40 -6.54
CA ILE A 79 6.79 -3.23 -7.31
C ILE A 79 6.30 -3.34 -8.76
N ARG A 80 6.41 -4.51 -9.39
CA ARG A 80 5.92 -4.70 -10.76
C ARG A 80 4.42 -4.48 -10.87
N ARG A 81 3.65 -4.93 -9.89
CA ARG A 81 2.22 -4.73 -9.82
C ARG A 81 1.86 -3.25 -9.71
N ILE A 82 2.47 -2.49 -8.79
CA ILE A 82 1.98 -1.15 -8.44
C ILE A 82 2.70 0.03 -9.14
N ARG A 83 3.88 -0.18 -9.74
CA ARG A 83 4.73 0.89 -10.33
C ARG A 83 4.10 1.75 -11.42
N HIS A 84 2.93 1.38 -11.92
CA HIS A 84 2.26 2.08 -13.01
C HIS A 84 1.20 3.07 -12.52
N HIS A 85 0.87 3.05 -11.23
CA HIS A 85 -0.05 4.00 -10.61
C HIS A 85 0.60 5.38 -10.50
N ALA A 86 -0.13 6.41 -10.95
CA ALA A 86 0.37 7.78 -10.97
C ALA A 86 0.50 8.37 -9.56
N CYS A 87 -0.31 7.88 -8.61
CA CYS A 87 -0.29 8.27 -7.20
C CYS A 87 0.99 7.83 -6.48
N LEU A 88 1.71 6.83 -6.99
CA LEU A 88 2.91 6.30 -6.33
C LEU A 88 4.01 7.38 -6.32
N ALA A 89 4.23 7.96 -5.13
CA ALA A 89 5.09 9.11 -4.94
C ALA A 89 6.49 8.74 -4.46
N LEU A 90 6.58 7.72 -3.59
CA LEU A 90 7.80 7.15 -3.04
C LEU A 90 7.62 5.67 -2.75
#